data_AF-A0A3D4Z0T0-F1
#
_entry.id   AF-A0A3D4Z0T0-F1
#
_cell.length_a   1.000
_cell.length_b   1.000
_cell.length_c   1.000
_cell.angle_alpha   90.00
_cell.angle_beta   90.00
_cell.angle_gamma   90.00
#
_symmetry.space_group_name_H-M   'P 1'
#
loop_
_entity.id
_entity.type
_entity.pdbx_description
1 polymer ?
#
loop_
_entity_poly.entity_id
_entity_poly.type
_entity_poly.pdbx_seq_one_letter_code
_entity_poly.pdbx_strand_id
1 'polypeptide(L)' 'MDRNLALEMVRVTEAAALSCARLMGMGDANAADQAAVDAMRRALNSMSIEGTVVIGEGE' A
#
# COMPACT_ATOMS: atom_id res chain seq x y z
N MET A 1 -13.28 -16.59 -5.50
CA MET A 1 -12.67 -15.26 -5.31
C MET A 1 -13.79 -14.31 -4.95
N ASP A 2 -13.84 -13.82 -3.71
CA ASP A 2 -14.88 -12.87 -3.31
C ASP A 2 -14.72 -11.59 -4.12
N ARG A 3 -15.79 -11.20 -4.82
CA ARG A 3 -15.81 -10.03 -5.71
C ARG A 3 -15.44 -8.72 -5.00
N ASN A 4 -15.56 -8.69 -3.67
CA ASN A 4 -15.17 -7.57 -2.83
C ASN A 4 -13.64 -7.45 -2.67
N LEU A 5 -12.92 -8.58 -2.54
CA LEU A 5 -11.48 -8.57 -2.30
C LEU A 5 -10.71 -7.89 -3.43
N ALA A 6 -11.10 -8.16 -4.68
CA ALA A 6 -10.47 -7.54 -5.85
C ALA A 6 -10.64 -6.01 -5.86
N LEU A 7 -11.81 -5.52 -5.47
CA LEU A 7 -12.09 -4.07 -5.40
C LEU A 7 -11.39 -3.41 -4.21
N GLU A 8 -11.29 -4.10 -3.07
CA GLU A 8 -10.54 -3.62 -1.92
C GLU A 8 -9.04 -3.52 -2.23
N MET A 9 -8.48 -4.48 -2.97
CA MET A 9 -7.08 -4.43 -3.41
C MET A 9 -6.78 -3.27 -4.36
N VAL A 10 -7.74 -2.87 -5.21
CA VAL A 10 -7.58 -1.65 -6.03
C VAL A 10 -7.44 -0.42 -5.13
N ARG A 11 -8.21 -0.33 -4.04
CA ARG A 11 -8.10 0.79 -3.09
C ARG A 11 -6.75 0.80 -2.36
N VAL A 12 -6.18 -0.37 -2.07
CA VAL A 12 -4.83 -0.47 -1.47
C VAL A 12 -3.79 0.16 -2.38
N THR A 13 -3.80 -0.17 -3.68
CA THR A 13 -2.82 0.36 -4.64
C THR A 13 -3.05 1.86 -4.92
N GLU A 14 -4.30 2.31 -4.97
CA GLU A 14 -4.64 3.74 -5.09
C GLU A 14 -4.12 4.54 -3.88
N ALA A 15 -4.33 4.05 -2.66
CA ALA A 15 -3.85 4.71 -1.45
C ALA A 15 -2.32 4.83 -1.43
N ALA A 16 -1.62 3.77 -1.84
CA ALA A 16 -0.16 3.75 -1.98
C ALA A 16 0.31 4.82 -2.96
N ALA A 17 -0.21 4.76 -4.19
CA ALA A 17 0.18 5.65 -5.28
C ALA A 17 -0.08 7.12 -4.93
N LEU A 18 -1.24 7.44 -4.37
CA LEU A 18 -1.58 8.82 -3.98
C LEU A 18 -0.69 9.36 -2.85
N SER A 19 -0.24 8.49 -1.94
CA SER A 19 0.61 8.92 -0.82
C SER A 19 2.04 9.26 -1.26
N CYS A 20 2.68 8.41 -2.06
CA CYS A 20 4.03 8.66 -2.56
C CYS A 20 4.07 9.66 -3.71
N ALA A 21 2.96 9.84 -4.46
CA ALA A 21 2.88 10.81 -5.55
C ALA A 21 3.20 12.24 -5.11
N ARG A 22 2.90 12.58 -3.85
CA ARG A 22 3.21 13.91 -3.25
C ARG A 22 4.70 14.19 -3.13
N LEU A 23 5.52 13.14 -3.18
CA LEU A 23 6.97 13.20 -3.03
C LEU A 23 7.70 13.04 -4.38
N MET A 24 6.97 12.93 -5.49
CA MET A 24 7.58 12.84 -6.82
C MET A 24 8.43 14.06 -7.16
N GLY A 25 9.65 13.81 -7.62
CA GLY A 25 10.60 14.86 -8.00
C GLY A 25 11.33 15.52 -6.84
N MET A 26 11.08 15.12 -5.59
CA MET A 26 11.75 15.70 -4.41
C MET A 26 13.15 15.11 -4.14
N GLY A 27 13.55 14.07 -4.87
CA GLY A 27 14.86 13.42 -4.71
C GLY A 27 15.00 12.57 -3.43
N ASP A 28 13.90 12.36 -2.69
CA ASP A 28 13.88 11.58 -1.45
C ASP A 28 13.12 10.26 -1.67
N ALA A 29 13.83 9.25 -2.15
CA ALA A 29 13.26 7.94 -2.44
C ALA A 29 12.77 7.22 -1.18
N ASN A 30 13.49 7.36 -0.06
CA ASN A 30 13.14 6.69 1.19
C ASN A 30 11.84 7.25 1.77
N ALA A 31 11.64 8.57 1.73
CA ALA A 31 10.38 9.16 2.17
C ALA A 31 9.21 8.74 1.26
N ALA A 32 9.43 8.67 -0.05
CA ALA A 32 8.42 8.25 -1.01
C ALA A 32 7.99 6.79 -0.79
N ASP A 33 8.96 5.92 -0.56
CA ASP A 33 8.74 4.52 -0.27
C ASP A 33 7.99 4.31 1.05
N GLN A 34 8.47 4.93 2.14
CA GLN A 34 7.81 4.87 3.45
C GLN A 34 6.36 5.35 3.37
N ALA A 35 6.08 6.42 2.64
CA ALA A 35 4.72 6.93 2.45
C ALA A 35 3.81 5.88 1.80
N ALA A 36 4.29 5.21 0.74
CA ALA A 36 3.56 4.17 0.03
C ALA A 36 3.28 2.95 0.94
N VAL A 37 4.32 2.45 1.61
CA VAL A 37 4.28 1.28 2.49
C VAL A 37 3.30 1.49 3.64
N ASP A 38 3.37 2.65 4.29
CA ASP A 38 2.47 3.02 5.38
C ASP A 38 1.01 3.08 4.92
N ALA A 39 0.75 3.65 3.74
CA ALA A 39 -0.58 3.72 3.18
C ALA A 39 -1.13 2.34 2.82
N MET A 40 -0.32 1.49 2.17
CA MET A 40 -0.68 0.10 1.88
C MET A 40 -1.01 -0.68 3.13
N ARG A 41 -0.14 -0.62 4.16
CA ARG A 41 -0.33 -1.36 5.41
C ARG A 41 -1.61 -0.93 6.14
N ARG A 42 -1.91 0.37 6.20
CA ARG A 42 -3.19 0.86 6.76
C ARG A 42 -4.40 0.36 5.99
N ALA A 43 -4.34 0.39 4.65
CA ALA A 43 -5.44 -0.08 3.81
C ALA A 43 -5.66 -1.59 3.95
N LEU A 44 -4.59 -2.39 3.89
CA LEU A 44 -4.65 -3.84 4.08
C LEU A 44 -5.22 -4.23 5.45
N ASN A 45 -4.81 -3.55 6.53
CA ASN A 45 -5.30 -3.81 7.88
C ASN A 45 -6.79 -3.46 8.07
N SER A 46 -7.38 -2.68 7.16
CA SER A 46 -8.82 -2.38 7.18
C SER A 46 -9.67 -3.43 6.48
N MET A 47 -9.05 -4.34 5.73
CA MET A 47 -9.74 -5.39 4.98
C MET A 47 -10.09 -6.57 5.91
N SER A 48 -11.21 -7.22 5.64
CA SER A 48 -11.63 -8.41 6.38
C SER A 48 -10.93 -9.67 5.84
N ILE A 49 -9.61 -9.75 6.06
CA ILE A 49 -8.76 -10.84 5.58
C ILE A 49 -7.86 -11.39 6.70
N GLU A 50 -7.49 -12.67 6.58
CA GLU A 50 -6.38 -13.27 7.31
C GLU A 50 -5.21 -13.46 6.33
N GLY A 51 -4.43 -12.39 6.13
CA GLY A 51 -3.34 -12.33 5.16
C GLY A 51 -1.97 -12.44 5.80
N THR A 52 -1.03 -13.10 5.13
CA THR A 52 0.40 -13.12 5.51
C THR A 52 1.22 -12.46 4.40
N VAL A 53 2.08 -11.52 4.77
CA VAL A 53 3.04 -10.91 3.83
C VAL A 53 4.20 -11.91 3.64
N VAL A 54 4.28 -12.50 2.45
CA VAL A 54 5.36 -13.43 2.07
C VAL A 54 6.45 -12.78 1.24
N ILE A 55 6.19 -11.59 0.69
CA ILE A 55 7.13 -10.72 -0.03
C ILE A 55 6.83 -9.28 0.41
N GLY A 56 7.84 -8.54 0.86
CA GLY A 56 7.71 -7.15 1.34
C GLY A 56 9.06 -6.45 1.45
N GLU A 57 9.08 -5.29 2.11
CA GLU A 57 10.24 -4.38 2.20
C GLU A 57 11.49 -4.94 2.91
N GLY A 58 11.36 -6.05 3.66
CA GLY A 58 12.49 -6.65 4.37
C GLY A 58 12.06 -7.65 5.43
N GLU A 59 13.05 -8.18 6.14
CA GLU A 59 12.89 -9.02 7.33
C GLU A 59 12.65 -8.20 8.61
#